data_AF-A0A0P1G9A2-F1
#
_entry.id   AF-A0A0P1G9A2-F1
#
_cell.length_a   1.000
_cell.length_b   1.000
_cell.length_c   1.000
_cell.angle_alpha   90.00
_cell.angle_beta   90.00
_cell.angle_gamma   90.00
#
_symmetry.space_group_name_H-M   'P 1'
#
loop_
_entity.id
_entity.type
_entity.pdbx_description
1 polymer ?
#
loop_
_entity_poly.entity_id
_entity_poly.type
_entity_poly.pdbx_seq_one_letter_code
_entity_poly.pdbx_strand_id
1 'polypeptide(L)' 'MSRKDDMDNRSNQLNPNHDAYWDSRGYDGRPDDWEEAQDGCYSSPDD' A
#
# COMPACT_ATOMS: atom_id res chain seq x y z
N MET A 1 -6.91 26.78 1.57
CA MET A 1 -6.81 25.53 0.78
C MET A 1 -5.83 24.63 1.52
N SER A 2 -6.09 23.39 1.89
CA SER A 2 -7.32 22.61 2.00
C SER A 2 -6.89 21.40 2.84
N ARG A 3 -7.30 21.32 4.11
CA ARG A 3 -6.90 20.20 4.99
C ARG A 3 -7.37 18.84 4.46
N LYS A 4 -8.40 18.86 3.59
CA LYS A 4 -8.92 17.69 2.88
C LYS A 4 -7.83 17.12 1.97
N ASP A 5 -7.31 17.92 1.04
CA ASP A 5 -6.28 17.48 0.09
C ASP A 5 -5.02 16.89 0.77
N ASP A 6 -4.53 17.51 1.84
CA ASP A 6 -3.41 16.94 2.62
C ASP A 6 -3.77 15.59 3.29
N MET A 7 -5.01 15.46 3.79
CA MET A 7 -5.49 14.20 4.39
C MET A 7 -5.74 13.13 3.32
N ASP A 8 -6.34 13.49 2.19
CA ASP A 8 -6.59 12.61 1.05
C ASP A 8 -5.26 12.09 0.47
N ASN A 9 -4.27 12.97 0.29
CA ASN A 9 -2.93 12.57 -0.13
C ASN A 9 -2.26 11.62 0.88
N ARG A 10 -2.39 11.90 2.17
CA ARG A 10 -1.85 11.04 3.23
C ARG A 10 -2.57 9.69 3.32
N SER A 11 -3.88 9.68 3.11
CA SER A 11 -4.69 8.46 3.06
C SER A 11 -4.32 7.59 1.87
N ASN A 12 -4.04 8.20 0.71
CA ASN A 12 -3.61 7.49 -0.49
C ASN A 12 -2.22 6.88 -0.34
N GLN A 13 -1.28 7.55 0.33
CA GLN A 13 0.05 6.98 0.62
C GLN A 13 0.03 5.84 1.65
N LEU A 14 -1.03 5.75 2.47
CA LEU A 14 -1.19 4.71 3.49
C LEU A 14 -2.15 3.60 3.07
N ASN A 15 -2.67 3.65 1.85
CA ASN A 15 -3.59 2.67 1.33
C ASN A 15 -2.89 1.77 0.28
N PRO A 16 -2.66 0.48 0.56
CA PRO A 16 -2.06 -0.44 -0.40
C PRO A 16 -2.91 -0.65 -1.67
N ASN A 17 -4.18 -0.23 -1.66
CA ASN A 17 -5.01 -0.18 -2.85
C ASN A 17 -4.65 0.96 -3.82
N HIS A 18 -3.82 1.92 -3.40
CA HIS A 18 -3.48 3.10 -4.19
C HIS A 18 -2.00 3.07 -4.61
N ASP A 19 -1.69 3.46 -5.84
CA ASP A 19 -0.32 3.39 -6.38
C ASP A 19 0.68 4.23 -5.57
N ALA A 20 0.25 5.37 -5.04
CA ALA A 20 1.07 6.22 -4.17
C ALA A 20 1.65 5.50 -2.93
N TYR A 21 1.00 4.44 -2.43
CA TYR A 21 1.55 3.59 -1.37
C TYR A 21 2.77 2.81 -1.85
N TRP A 22 2.72 2.27 -3.07
CA TRP A 22 3.78 1.46 -3.68
C TRP A 22 4.94 2.34 -4.15
N ASP A 23 4.64 3.49 -4.75
CA ASP A 23 5.62 4.51 -5.16
C ASP A 23 6.46 4.99 -3.97
N SER A 24 5.80 5.28 -2.84
CA SER A 24 6.47 5.68 -1.59
C SER A 24 7.40 4.60 -1.01
N ARG A 25 7.25 3.34 -1.45
CA ARG A 25 8.06 2.19 -1.03
C ARG A 25 9.15 1.85 -2.07
N GLY A 26 9.23 2.59 -3.17
CA GLY A 26 10.20 2.38 -4.25
C GLY A 26 9.76 1.37 -5.30
N TYR A 27 8.46 1.08 -5.38
CA TYR A 27 7.88 0.25 -6.44
C TYR A 27 7.33 1.17 -7.55
N ASP A 28 7.53 0.79 -8.82
CA ASP A 28 7.08 1.57 -9.99
C ASP A 28 5.54 1.59 -10.14
N GLY A 29 4.85 0.77 -9.34
CA GLY A 29 3.40 0.67 -9.30
C GLY A 29 2.98 -0.50 -8.41
N ARG A 30 1.68 -0.69 -8.25
CA ARG A 30 1.14 -1.83 -7.51
C ARG A 30 1.35 -3.13 -8.30
N PRO A 31 2.04 -4.15 -7.76
CA PRO A 31 2.12 -5.47 -8.40
C PRO A 31 0.75 -6.16 -8.40
N ASP A 32 0.45 -7.00 -9.39
CA ASP A 32 -0.86 -7.67 -9.52
C ASP A 32 -1.13 -8.62 -8.33
N ASP A 33 -0.10 -9.35 -7.88
CA ASP A 33 -0.16 -10.28 -6.74
C ASP A 33 0.00 -9.61 -5.35
N TRP A 34 -0.21 -8.29 -5.25
CA TRP A 34 -0.02 -7.58 -3.97
C TRP A 34 -0.96 -8.06 -2.86
N GLU A 35 -2.17 -8.51 -3.21
CA GLU A 35 -3.15 -9.06 -2.26
C GLU A 35 -2.65 -10.39 -1.69
N GLU A 36 -2.05 -11.23 -2.54
CA GLU A 36 -1.46 -12.51 -2.13
C GLU A 36 -0.19 -12.30 -1.29
N ALA A 37 0.61 -11.26 -1.57
CA ALA A 37 1.75 -10.91 -0.74
C ALA A 37 1.35 -10.43 0.68
N GLN A 38 0.19 -9.75 0.81
CA GLN A 38 -0.36 -9.38 2.12
C GLN A 38 -0.91 -10.58 2.88
N ASP A 39 -1.55 -11.53 2.20
CA ASP A 39 -2.13 -12.72 2.82
C ASP A 39 -1.05 -13.76 3.18
N GLY A 40 -0.03 -13.91 2.33
CA GLY A 40 1.08 -14.84 2.49
C GLY A 40 2.00 -14.55 3.68
N CYS A 41 2.03 -13.31 4.18
CA CYS A 41 2.80 -12.97 5.39
C CYS A 41 2.12 -13.39 6.71
N TYR A 42 0.87 -13.89 6.67
CA TYR A 42 0.18 -14.49 7.82
C TYR A 42 0.22 -16.03 7.82
N SER A 43 0.94 -16.65 6.89
CA SER A 43 1.35 -18.04 7.02
C SER A 43 2.82 -18.07 7.42
N SER A 44 3.06 -17.83 8.71
CA SER A 44 4.27 -18.32 9.36
C SER A 44 3.94 -19.73 9.87
N PRO A 45 4.18 -20.81 9.10
CA PRO A 45 4.37 -22.12 9.71
C PRO A 45 5.68 -22.05 10.48
N ASP A 46 5.59 -21.57 11.73
CA ASP A 46 6.59 -21.86 12.76
C ASP A 46 6.50 -23.38 13.02
N ASP A 47 7.35 -24.14 12.33
CA ASP A 47 7.75 -25.52 12.67
C ASP A 47 9.06 -25.46 13.46
#